data_AF-A0A4U0UZA4-F1
#
_entry.id   AF-A0A4U0UZA4-F1
#
_cell.length_a   1.000
_cell.length_b   1.000
_cell.length_c   1.000
_cell.angle_alpha   90.00
_cell.angle_beta   90.00
_cell.angle_gamma   90.00
#
_symmetry.space_group_name_H-M   'P 1'
#
loop_
_entity.id
_entity.type
_entity.pdbx_description
1 polymer ?
#
loop_
_entity_poly.entity_id
_entity_poly.type
_entity_poly.pdbx_seq_one_letter_code
_entity_poly.pdbx_strand_id
1 'polypeptide(L)' 'MGQENLSFVLEKQGIVKFEDRPIPKLASPYDVLVNVKFTGICGSDVHYWQHGAIGSFIVKAPMVLGHESSGIITEIGDK' A
#
# COMPACT_ATOMS: atom_id res chain seq x y z
N MET A 1 -8.23 20.89 -6.14
CA MET A 1 -6.95 20.15 -6.02
C MET A 1 -7.32 18.83 -5.39
N GLY A 2 -7.38 17.77 -6.20
CA GLY A 2 -7.90 16.48 -5.76
C GLY A 2 -7.02 15.93 -4.64
N GLN A 3 -7.63 15.28 -3.67
CA GLN A 3 -6.91 14.69 -2.55
C GLN A 3 -5.98 13.59 -3.11
N GLU A 4 -4.68 13.84 -3.05
CA GLU A 4 -3.61 12.95 -3.54
C GLU A 4 -3.45 11.76 -2.59
N ASN A 5 -3.34 10.54 -3.14
CA ASN A 5 -3.08 9.31 -2.37
C ASN A 5 -1.69 8.78 -2.76
N LEU A 6 -0.68 9.52 -2.31
CA LEU A 6 0.73 9.22 -2.55
C LEU A 6 1.08 7.86 -1.97
N SER A 7 1.54 6.95 -2.82
CA SER A 7 1.81 5.56 -2.48
C SER A 7 3.30 5.23 -2.71
N PHE A 8 3.88 4.45 -1.80
CA PHE A 8 5.24 3.91 -1.98
C PHE A 8 5.18 2.58 -2.75
N VAL A 9 5.62 2.61 -4.00
CA VAL A 9 5.42 1.53 -4.97
C VAL A 9 6.76 0.90 -5.35
N LEU A 10 6.85 -0.42 -5.22
CA LEU A 10 7.87 -1.24 -5.85
C LEU A 10 7.48 -1.51 -7.30
N GLU A 11 8.17 -0.88 -8.25
CA GLU A 11 7.92 -1.11 -9.68
C GLU A 11 8.51 -2.43 -10.16
N LYS A 12 9.75 -2.70 -9.74
CA LYS A 12 10.51 -3.93 -9.99
C LYS A 12 11.66 -4.01 -8.99
N GLN A 13 12.34 -5.15 -8.93
CA GLN A 13 13.51 -5.36 -8.06
C GLN A 13 14.48 -4.17 -8.12
N GLY A 14 14.84 -3.64 -6.95
CA GLY A 14 15.74 -2.51 -6.77
C GLY A 14 15.13 -1.12 -7.02
N ILE A 15 13.91 -1.02 -7.58
CA ILE A 15 13.32 0.25 -8.01
C ILE A 15 11.99 0.50 -7.31
N VAL A 16 12.03 1.50 -6.44
CA VAL A 16 10.86 2.04 -5.74
C VAL A 16 10.66 3.49 -6.14
N LYS A 17 9.40 3.94 -6.09
CA LYS A 17 9.05 5.34 -6.29
C LYS A 17 7.83 5.72 -5.46
N PHE A 18 7.66 7.01 -5.26
CA PHE A 18 6.39 7.55 -4.83
C PHE A 18 5.57 7.92 -6.08
N GLU A 19 4.31 7.51 -6.11
CA GLU A 19 3.36 7.93 -7.15
C GLU A 19 1.96 8.04 -6.56
N ASP A 20 1.14 8.92 -7.15
CA ASP A 20 -0.27 9.02 -6.78
C ASP A 20 -1.07 7.84 -7.31
N ARG A 21 -1.91 7.29 -6.45
CA ARG A 21 -2.92 6.29 -6.79
C ARG A 21 -4.31 6.87 -6.59
N PRO A 22 -5.38 6.29 -7.17
CA PRO A 22 -6.74 6.68 -6.82
C PRO A 22 -7.02 6.43 -5.33
N ILE A 23 -7.80 7.30 -4.70
CA ILE A 23 -8.38 7.00 -3.39
C ILE A 23 -9.38 5.85 -3.59
N PRO A 24 -9.27 4.73 -2.85
CA PRO A 24 -10.20 3.63 -2.99
C PRO A 24 -11.60 4.05 -2.50
N LYS A 25 -12.62 3.50 -3.16
CA LYS A 25 -14.01 3.58 -2.69
C LYS A 25 -14.31 2.34 -1.87
N LEU A 26 -15.18 2.46 -0.88
CA LEU A 26 -15.67 1.30 -0.13
C LEU A 26 -16.34 0.31 -1.08
N ALA A 27 -15.94 -0.95 -1.02
CA ALA A 27 -16.46 -2.02 -1.86
C ALA A 27 -17.53 -2.86 -1.12
N SER A 28 -17.51 -2.82 0.21
CA SER A 28 -18.40 -3.55 1.10
C SER A 28 -19.01 -2.62 2.16
N PRO A 29 -20.23 -2.93 2.64
CA PRO A 29 -20.85 -2.22 3.75
C PRO A 29 -20.08 -2.33 5.07
N TYR A 30 -19.12 -3.26 5.17
CA TYR A 30 -18.27 -3.46 6.35
C TYR A 30 -16.85 -2.89 6.18
N ASP A 31 -16.55 -2.25 5.06
CA ASP A 31 -15.23 -1.64 4.84
C ASP A 31 -15.11 -0.31 5.58
N VAL A 32 -13.87 0.11 5.82
CA VAL A 32 -13.54 1.46 6.27
C VAL A 32 -12.45 2.04 5.39
N LEU A 33 -12.50 3.35 5.15
CA LEU A 33 -11.41 4.08 4.51
C LEU A 33 -10.50 4.64 5.59
N VAL A 34 -9.22 4.28 5.53
CA VAL A 34 -8.21 4.72 6.50
C VAL A 34 -7.25 5.68 5.84
N ASN A 35 -7.15 6.89 6.38
CA ASN A 35 -6.06 7.81 6.10
C ASN A 35 -4.83 7.38 6.91
N VAL A 36 -3.99 6.57 6.28
CA VAL A 36 -2.75 6.03 6.86
C VAL A 36 -1.83 7.18 7.27
N LYS A 37 -1.37 7.15 8.53
CA LYS A 37 -0.45 8.15 9.08
C LYS A 37 0.96 7.62 9.28
N PHE A 38 1.07 6.36 9.67
CA PHE A 38 2.33 5.69 9.91
C PHE A 38 2.28 4.25 9.43
N THR A 39 3.37 3.81 8.82
CA THR A 39 3.59 2.43 8.39
C THR A 39 5.00 2.03 8.76
N GLY A 40 5.13 0.93 9.51
CA GLY A 40 6.42 0.29 9.76
C GLY A 40 6.96 -0.38 8.50
N ILE A 41 8.29 -0.49 8.42
CA ILE A 41 8.98 -1.27 7.39
C ILE A 41 9.40 -2.59 8.02
N CYS A 42 8.98 -3.69 7.42
CA CYS A 42 9.36 -5.03 7.81
C CYS A 42 10.51 -5.56 6.95
N GLY A 43 11.16 -6.64 7.40
CA GLY A 43 12.18 -7.33 6.62
C GLY A 43 11.64 -7.87 5.29
N SER A 44 10.35 -8.20 5.20
CA SER A 44 9.70 -8.64 3.97
C SER A 44 9.59 -7.54 2.92
N ASP A 45 9.31 -6.28 3.31
CA ASP A 45 9.30 -5.14 2.37
C ASP A 45 10.70 -4.94 1.76
N VAL A 46 11.73 -5.02 2.60
CA VAL A 46 13.14 -4.95 2.18
C VAL A 46 13.50 -6.14 1.28
N HIS A 47 13.05 -7.35 1.62
CA HIS A 47 13.32 -8.56 0.83
C HIS A 47 12.65 -8.47 -0.55
N TYR A 48 11.42 -7.95 -0.64
CA TYR A 48 10.78 -7.69 -1.93
C TYR A 48 11.52 -6.63 -2.75
N TRP A 49 11.99 -5.54 -2.12
CA TRP A 49 12.80 -4.55 -2.81
C TRP A 49 14.11 -5.14 -3.34
N GLN A 50 14.84 -5.90 -2.51
CA GLN A 50 16.15 -6.45 -2.86
C GLN A 50 16.08 -7.61 -3.86
N HIS A 51 15.06 -8.48 -3.75
CA HIS A 51 15.00 -9.75 -4.49
C HIS A 51 13.81 -9.87 -5.44
N GLY A 52 12.82 -8.96 -5.38
CA GLY A 52 11.61 -9.01 -6.20
C GLY A 52 10.66 -10.18 -5.86
N ALA A 53 10.99 -10.98 -4.85
CA ALA A 53 10.22 -12.15 -4.45
C ALA A 53 10.51 -12.57 -3.01
N ILE A 54 9.59 -13.34 -2.41
CA ILE A 54 9.80 -14.11 -1.19
C ILE A 54 9.35 -15.55 -1.48
N GLY A 55 10.31 -16.47 -1.63
CA GLY A 55 10.01 -17.84 -2.04
C GLY A 55 9.27 -17.89 -3.38
N SER A 56 8.08 -18.50 -3.40
CA SER A 56 7.23 -18.58 -4.60
C SER A 56 6.38 -17.32 -4.87
N PHE A 57 6.39 -16.33 -3.97
CA PHE A 57 5.65 -15.08 -4.13
C PHE A 57 6.49 -14.08 -4.90
N ILE A 58 6.26 -14.00 -6.21
CA ILE A 58 7.03 -13.14 -7.14
C ILE A 58 6.23 -11.89 -7.46
N VAL A 59 6.87 -10.73 -7.39
CA VAL A 59 6.30 -9.44 -7.83
C VAL A 59 6.26 -9.43 -9.36
N LYS A 60 5.04 -9.53 -9.92
CA LYS A 60 4.80 -9.57 -11.38
C LYS A 60 4.32 -8.25 -11.97
N ALA A 61 3.92 -7.31 -11.11
CA ALA A 61 3.42 -5.99 -11.46
C ALA A 61 3.73 -5.01 -10.31
N PRO A 62 3.68 -3.70 -10.55
CA PRO A 62 3.96 -2.71 -9.50
C PRO A 62 3.10 -2.93 -8.25
N MET A 63 3.73 -2.94 -7.09
CA MET A 63 3.11 -3.30 -5.81
C MET A 63 3.33 -2.20 -4.78
N VAL A 64 2.26 -1.77 -4.09
CA VAL A 64 2.39 -0.87 -2.94
C VAL A 64 2.98 -1.68 -1.78
N LEU A 65 4.03 -1.16 -1.15
CA LEU A 65 4.69 -1.80 0.00
C LEU A 65 4.08 -1.33 1.34
N GLY A 66 4.42 -2.04 2.42
CA GLY A 66 3.98 -1.72 3.77
C GLY A 66 2.72 -2.48 4.19
N HIS A 67 2.79 -3.11 5.35
CA HIS A 67 1.72 -3.93 5.92
C HIS A 67 1.60 -3.80 7.44
N GLU A 68 2.36 -2.88 8.04
CA GLU A 68 2.40 -2.60 9.48
C GLU A 68 1.89 -1.18 9.74
N SER A 69 0.62 -0.93 9.44
CA SER A 69 0.07 0.43 9.29
C SER A 69 -0.88 0.83 10.42
N SER A 70 -0.92 2.14 10.70
CA SER A 70 -1.92 2.78 11.56
C SER A 70 -2.36 4.13 10.98
N GLY A 71 -3.59 4.53 11.27
CA GLY A 71 -4.17 5.74 10.69
C GLY A 71 -5.51 6.12 11.30
N ILE A 72 -6.17 7.09 10.65
CA ILE A 72 -7.45 7.65 11.08
C ILE A 72 -8.52 7.18 10.10
N ILE A 73 -9.64 6.67 10.61
CA ILE A 73 -10.81 6.33 9.78
C ILE A 73 -11.44 7.63 9.26
N THR A 74 -11.60 7.72 7.94
CA THR A 74 -12.22 8.88 7.26
C THR A 74 -13.58 8.58 6.65
N GLU A 75 -13.89 7.31 6.42
CA GLU A 75 -15.17 6.83 5.92
C GLU A 75 -15.46 5.45 6.49
N ILE A 76 -16.73 5.13 6.74
CA ILE A 76 -17.20 3.83 7.19
C ILE A 76 -18.32 3.37 6.26
N GLY A 77 -18.43 2.06 6.05
CA GLY A 77 -19.59 1.47 5.43
C GLY A 77 -20.85 1.59 6.31
N ASP A 78 -21.97 1.13 5.77
CA ASP A 78 -23.29 1.28 6.39
C ASP A 78 -23.71 0.10 7.29
N LYS A 79 -22.79 -0.84 7.59
CA LYS A 79 -23.03 -1.98 8.47
C LYS A 79 -21.93 -2.23 9.49
#